data_AF-A0A9D5DE21-F1
#
_entry.id   AF-A0A9D5DE21-F1
#
_cell.length_a   1.000
_cell.length_b   1.000
_cell.length_c   1.000
_cell.angle_alpha   90.00
_cell.angle_beta   90.00
_cell.angle_gamma   90.00
#
_symmetry.space_group_name_H-M   'P 1'
#
loop_
_entity.id
_entity.type
_entity.pdbx_description
1 polymer ?
#
loop_
_entity_poly.entity_id
_entity_poly.type
_entity_poly.pdbx_seq_one_letter_code
_entity_poly.pdbx_strand_id
1 'polypeptide(L)'
;MSINLRGIQVALENKLEELDKLKSSGWDHEFDVLGEEEAEMKGEFNTMSLQCWDNEVQGLRDDICCLFDSFKNEIDSLSHSGINTERYNCLFQNLKRDYTNICNYIESRRRRFNLFSKSNISSGSKYQKLYVDKDSTSLERSQLYREKNSLIESISNISSVIDQAINTSQSLNNQKRILKHVLDKTRTMRKKSISEIQSIAISIINLKMKQNVVIAIALISLIAIVYFIR
;
A
#
# COMPACT_ATOMS: atom_id res chain seq x y z
N MET A 1 6.73 16.29 -30.28
CA MET A 1 6.50 14.86 -29.99
C MET A 1 5.75 14.82 -28.66
N SER A 2 4.42 14.63 -28.67
CA SER A 2 3.60 14.74 -27.46
C SER A 2 3.76 13.48 -26.60
N ILE A 3 4.67 13.52 -25.64
CA ILE A 3 4.73 12.49 -24.60
C ILE A 3 3.48 12.71 -23.73
N ASN A 4 2.52 11.79 -23.85
CA ASN A 4 1.34 11.72 -22.98
C ASN A 4 1.81 11.77 -21.51
N LEU A 5 1.12 12.48 -20.61
CA LEU A 5 1.38 12.51 -19.16
C LEU A 5 1.70 11.14 -18.58
N ARG A 6 1.06 10.09 -19.10
CA ARG A 6 1.33 8.71 -18.69
C ARG A 6 2.76 8.25 -19.02
N GLY A 7 3.29 8.63 -20.17
CA GLY A 7 4.67 8.35 -20.56
C GLY A 7 5.68 9.12 -19.71
N ILE A 8 5.41 10.40 -19.41
CA ILE A 8 6.26 11.19 -18.50
C ILE A 8 6.25 10.59 -17.10
N GLN A 9 5.07 10.19 -16.60
CA GLN A 9 4.93 9.51 -15.32
C GLN A 9 5.79 8.24 -15.26
N VAL A 10 5.65 7.34 -16.23
CA VAL A 10 6.40 6.06 -16.24
C VAL A 10 7.91 6.30 -16.34
N ALA A 11 8.34 7.26 -17.15
CA ALA A 11 9.76 7.62 -17.23
C ALA A 11 10.28 8.15 -15.88
N LEU A 12 9.50 8.99 -15.19
CA LEU A 12 9.86 9.53 -13.88
C LEU A 12 9.91 8.44 -12.81
N GLU A 13 8.93 7.53 -12.78
CA GLU A 13 8.89 6.39 -11.86
C GLU A 13 10.12 5.49 -12.06
N ASN A 14 10.47 5.17 -13.32
CA ASN A 14 11.66 4.37 -13.62
C ASN A 14 12.96 5.06 -13.18
N LYS A 15 13.09 6.38 -13.44
CA LYS A 15 14.28 7.14 -13.04
C LYS A 15 14.40 7.29 -11.53
N LEU A 16 13.28 7.42 -10.82
CA LEU A 16 13.26 7.41 -9.36
C LEU A 16 13.65 6.03 -8.81
N GLU A 17 13.23 4.94 -9.45
CA GLU A 17 13.63 3.59 -9.08
C GLU A 17 15.14 3.36 -9.31
N GLU A 18 15.69 3.84 -10.43
CA GLU A 18 17.14 3.84 -10.70
C GLU A 18 17.91 4.60 -9.60
N LEU A 19 17.43 5.78 -9.22
CA LEU A 19 18.03 6.58 -8.15
C LEU A 19 17.91 5.90 -6.77
N ASP A 20 16.79 5.24 -6.47
CA ASP A 20 16.61 4.49 -5.22
C ASP A 20 17.42 3.18 -5.20
N LYS A 21 17.78 2.61 -6.35
CA LYS A 21 18.77 1.52 -6.42
C LYS A 21 20.18 2.01 -6.10
N LEU A 22 20.57 3.19 -6.58
CA LEU A 22 21.88 3.77 -6.25
C LEU A 22 22.06 4.12 -4.77
N LYS A 23 20.96 4.32 -4.06
CA LYS A 23 20.92 4.43 -2.61
C LYS A 23 21.49 3.21 -1.88
N SER A 24 21.33 2.02 -2.46
CA SER A 24 21.67 0.71 -1.88
C SER A 24 22.83 -0.01 -2.59
N SER A 25 23.08 0.26 -3.87
CA SER A 25 23.96 -0.58 -4.70
C SER A 25 25.47 -0.38 -4.51
N GLY A 26 25.94 0.78 -4.04
CA GLY A 26 27.35 1.12 -4.23
C GLY A 26 28.33 0.80 -3.08
N TRP A 27 27.86 0.49 -1.87
CA TRP A 27 28.72 0.73 -0.69
C TRP A 27 28.64 -0.30 0.44
N ASP A 28 27.75 -1.29 0.36
CA ASP A 28 27.66 -2.34 1.39
C ASP A 28 28.82 -3.36 1.27
N HIS A 29 29.69 -3.25 0.25
CA HIS A 29 30.86 -4.12 0.07
C HIS A 29 32.19 -3.58 0.63
N GLU A 30 32.30 -2.31 1.03
CA GLU A 30 33.59 -1.75 1.45
C GLU A 30 33.81 -1.68 2.98
N PHE A 31 32.76 -1.88 3.78
CA PHE A 31 32.92 -1.94 5.26
C PHE A 31 33.21 -3.36 5.79
N ASP A 32 32.90 -4.41 5.03
CA ASP A 32 33.12 -5.81 5.46
C ASP A 32 34.42 -6.43 4.91
N VAL A 33 35.08 -5.83 3.90
CA VAL A 33 36.27 -6.40 3.24
C VAL A 33 37.60 -5.78 3.73
N LEU A 34 37.59 -5.05 4.85
CA LEU A 34 38.82 -4.68 5.57
C LEU A 34 39.20 -5.74 6.63
N GLY A 35 38.93 -7.00 6.33
CA GLY A 35 39.56 -8.15 6.96
C GLY A 35 40.79 -8.55 6.16
N GLU A 36 41.95 -8.21 6.71
CA GLU A 36 43.27 -8.83 6.52
C GLU A 36 43.75 -9.11 5.06
N GLU A 37 44.85 -8.45 4.69
CA GLU A 37 45.70 -8.74 3.52
C GLU A 37 45.27 -8.23 2.13
N GLU A 38 45.18 -6.90 1.93
CA GLU A 38 45.42 -6.30 0.58
C GLU A 38 45.55 -4.76 0.60
N ALA A 39 46.12 -4.18 1.66
CA ALA A 39 46.11 -2.73 1.89
C ALA A 39 47.18 -1.92 1.12
N GLU A 40 48.04 -2.53 0.31
CA GLU A 40 49.14 -1.79 -0.36
C GLU A 40 48.84 -1.37 -1.81
N MET A 41 47.65 -1.64 -2.37
CA MET A 41 47.36 -1.31 -3.79
C MET A 41 45.98 -0.69 -4.09
N LYS A 42 45.33 0.00 -3.13
CA LYS A 42 43.95 0.53 -3.34
C LYS A 42 43.75 1.99 -2.88
N GLY A 43 44.75 2.86 -3.04
CA GLY A 43 44.59 4.31 -2.85
C GLY A 43 43.90 5.03 -4.01
N GLU A 44 44.17 4.60 -5.26
CA GLU A 44 43.58 5.19 -6.48
C GLU A 44 42.25 4.54 -6.89
N PHE A 45 41.97 3.32 -6.43
CA PHE A 45 40.76 2.57 -6.84
C PHE A 45 39.48 3.08 -6.16
N ASN A 46 39.58 3.65 -4.94
CA ASN A 46 38.43 4.13 -4.14
C ASN A 46 37.94 5.55 -4.50
N THR A 47 38.78 6.39 -5.11
CA THR A 47 38.36 7.75 -5.51
C THR A 47 37.62 7.72 -6.85
N MET A 48 38.02 6.82 -7.75
CA MET A 48 37.38 6.62 -9.05
C MET A 48 35.97 6.03 -8.94
N SER A 49 35.73 5.14 -7.95
CA SER A 49 34.40 4.53 -7.70
C SER A 49 33.38 5.53 -7.13
N LEU A 50 33.79 6.37 -6.17
CA LEU A 50 32.93 7.42 -5.59
C LEU A 50 32.62 8.52 -6.60
N GLN A 51 33.61 8.95 -7.39
CA GLN A 51 33.39 9.99 -8.39
C GLN A 51 32.49 9.50 -9.53
N CYS A 52 32.60 8.22 -9.91
CA CYS A 52 31.68 7.59 -10.86
C CYS A 52 30.25 7.55 -10.32
N TRP A 53 30.07 7.14 -9.06
CA TRP A 53 28.76 7.13 -8.40
C TRP A 53 28.17 8.54 -8.24
N ASP A 54 28.97 9.53 -7.82
CA ASP A 54 28.53 10.93 -7.71
C ASP A 54 28.09 11.48 -9.07
N ASN A 55 28.81 11.15 -10.16
CA ASN A 55 28.43 11.53 -11.52
C ASN A 55 27.13 10.84 -11.98
N GLU A 56 26.93 9.56 -11.66
CA GLU A 56 25.73 8.82 -12.00
C GLU A 56 24.50 9.34 -11.24
N VAL A 57 24.65 9.62 -9.94
CA VAL A 57 23.62 10.28 -9.12
C VAL A 57 23.28 11.66 -9.66
N GLN A 58 24.28 12.45 -10.06
CA GLN A 58 24.05 13.78 -10.62
C GLN A 58 23.34 13.71 -11.97
N GLY A 59 23.76 12.81 -12.86
CA GLY A 59 23.09 12.60 -14.15
C GLY A 59 21.61 12.21 -13.99
N LEU A 60 21.31 11.31 -13.04
CA LEU A 60 19.92 10.94 -12.74
C LEU A 60 19.12 12.09 -12.13
N ARG A 61 19.72 12.92 -11.28
CA ARG A 61 19.05 14.11 -10.74
C ARG A 61 18.68 15.10 -11.85
N ASP A 62 19.56 15.30 -12.81
CA ASP A 62 19.33 16.22 -13.92
C ASP A 62 18.22 15.69 -14.84
N ASP A 63 18.25 14.39 -15.18
CA ASP A 63 17.18 13.70 -15.93
C ASP A 63 15.82 13.80 -15.22
N ILE A 64 15.78 13.52 -13.91
CA ILE A 64 14.55 13.56 -13.10
C ILE A 64 14.01 14.99 -13.03
N CYS A 65 14.87 16.00 -12.87
CA CYS A 65 14.45 17.41 -12.90
C CYS A 65 13.80 17.77 -14.24
N CYS A 66 14.41 17.37 -15.36
CA CYS A 66 13.85 17.62 -16.69
C CYS A 66 12.48 16.95 -16.90
N LEU A 67 12.31 15.74 -16.35
CA LEU A 67 11.03 15.03 -16.38
C LEU A 67 9.97 15.68 -15.49
N PHE A 68 10.35 16.20 -14.31
CA PHE A 68 9.42 16.99 -13.47
C PHE A 68 8.97 18.27 -14.18
N ASP A 69 9.88 19.00 -14.82
CA ASP A 69 9.54 20.21 -15.56
C ASP A 69 8.60 19.88 -16.72
N SER A 70 8.89 18.81 -17.47
CA SER A 70 8.01 18.32 -18.54
C SER A 70 6.63 17.90 -18.01
N PHE A 71 6.58 17.23 -16.85
CA PHE A 71 5.33 16.78 -16.24
C PHE A 71 4.47 17.96 -15.78
N LYS A 72 5.11 18.98 -15.20
CA LYS A 72 4.44 20.21 -14.78
C LYS A 72 3.91 21.01 -15.96
N ASN A 73 4.71 21.18 -17.01
CA ASN A 73 4.30 21.90 -18.22
C ASN A 73 3.07 21.26 -18.87
N GLU A 74 3.00 19.93 -18.89
CA GLU A 74 1.86 19.20 -19.45
C GLU A 74 0.61 19.31 -18.54
N ILE A 75 0.77 19.27 -17.22
CA ILE A 75 -0.32 19.56 -16.26
C ILE A 75 -0.85 20.98 -16.46
N ASP A 76 0.03 21.97 -16.58
CA ASP A 76 -0.35 23.36 -16.78
C ASP A 76 -1.09 23.52 -18.12
N SER A 77 -0.60 22.90 -19.19
CA SER A 77 -1.28 22.87 -20.50
C SER A 77 -2.70 22.30 -20.41
N LEU A 78 -2.88 21.16 -19.74
CA LEU A 78 -4.21 20.58 -19.52
C LEU A 78 -5.12 21.48 -18.68
N SER A 79 -4.59 22.13 -17.65
CA SER A 79 -5.37 23.06 -16.82
C SER A 79 -5.86 24.26 -17.64
N HIS A 80 -5.03 24.79 -18.55
CA HIS A 80 -5.43 25.89 -19.44
C HIS A 80 -6.49 25.45 -20.46
N SER A 81 -6.53 24.17 -20.81
CA SER A 81 -7.58 23.58 -21.67
C SER A 81 -8.90 23.27 -20.93
N GLY A 82 -9.01 23.59 -19.64
CA GLY A 82 -10.22 23.37 -18.83
C GLY A 82 -10.41 21.93 -18.33
N ILE A 83 -9.39 21.08 -18.47
CA ILE A 83 -9.42 19.70 -17.97
C ILE A 83 -9.12 19.72 -16.45
N ASN A 84 -9.85 18.93 -15.67
CA ASN A 84 -9.55 18.77 -14.25
C ASN A 84 -8.19 18.05 -14.05
N THR A 85 -7.21 18.76 -13.50
CA THR A 85 -5.85 18.27 -13.27
C THR A 85 -5.53 17.93 -11.81
N GLU A 86 -6.51 17.98 -10.90
CA GLU A 86 -6.31 17.80 -9.46
C GLU A 86 -5.62 16.45 -9.14
N ARG A 87 -6.01 15.39 -9.84
CA ARG A 87 -5.39 14.06 -9.72
C ARG A 87 -3.92 14.06 -10.15
N TYR A 88 -3.59 14.75 -11.25
CA TYR A 88 -2.22 14.82 -11.76
C TYR A 88 -1.33 15.69 -10.87
N ASN A 89 -1.88 16.79 -10.33
CA ASN A 89 -1.22 17.61 -9.33
C ASN A 89 -0.90 16.82 -8.06
N CYS A 90 -1.85 16.03 -7.55
CA CYS A 90 -1.61 15.15 -6.40
C CYS A 90 -0.49 14.13 -6.67
N LEU A 91 -0.51 13.50 -7.85
CA LEU A 91 0.53 12.57 -8.28
C LEU A 91 1.91 13.26 -8.38
N PHE A 92 1.97 14.44 -8.99
CA PHE A 92 3.19 15.24 -9.11
C PHE A 92 3.81 15.53 -7.73
N GLN A 93 2.99 15.94 -6.75
CA GLN A 93 3.47 16.21 -5.39
C GLN A 93 3.98 14.96 -4.69
N ASN A 94 3.32 13.81 -4.88
CA ASN A 94 3.78 12.54 -4.31
C ASN A 94 5.15 12.15 -4.87
N LEU A 95 5.31 12.19 -6.20
CA LEU A 95 6.58 11.85 -6.85
C LEU A 95 7.70 12.82 -6.43
N LYS A 96 7.39 14.12 -6.27
CA LYS A 96 8.34 15.12 -5.78
C LYS A 96 8.77 14.86 -4.33
N ARG A 97 7.85 14.41 -3.48
CA ARG A 97 8.16 14.01 -2.11
C ARG A 97 9.09 12.79 -2.09
N ASP A 98 8.82 11.79 -2.93
CA ASP A 98 9.64 10.58 -3.01
C ASP A 98 11.05 10.90 -3.50
N TYR A 99 11.18 11.72 -4.55
CA TYR A 99 12.45 12.27 -5.01
C TYR A 99 13.24 12.97 -3.89
N THR A 100 12.57 13.84 -3.13
CA THR A 100 13.18 14.59 -2.03
C THR A 100 13.71 13.65 -0.95
N ASN A 101 12.93 12.62 -0.59
CA ASN A 101 13.33 11.63 0.40
C ASN A 101 14.56 10.84 -0.04
N ILE A 102 14.59 10.38 -1.30
CA ILE A 102 15.73 9.66 -1.87
C ILE A 102 16.98 10.56 -1.88
N CYS A 103 16.85 11.81 -2.33
CA CYS A 103 17.95 12.77 -2.35
C CYS A 103 18.51 13.08 -0.95
N ASN A 104 17.64 13.30 0.04
CA ASN A 104 18.03 13.54 1.41
C ASN A 104 18.79 12.35 2.00
N TYR A 105 18.36 11.13 1.69
CA TYR A 105 19.06 9.93 2.12
C TYR A 105 20.45 9.84 1.50
N ILE A 106 20.55 10.01 0.17
CA ILE A 106 21.81 10.00 -0.57
C ILE A 106 22.78 11.05 0.01
N GLU A 107 22.30 12.26 0.28
CA GLU A 107 23.13 13.33 0.81
C GLU A 107 23.56 13.07 2.28
N SER A 108 22.65 12.55 3.11
CA SER A 108 22.97 12.09 4.46
C SER A 108 24.03 10.98 4.46
N ARG A 109 23.95 10.06 3.49
CA ARG A 109 24.96 9.00 3.30
C ARG A 109 26.31 9.58 2.85
N ARG A 110 26.31 10.52 1.89
CA ARG A 110 27.52 11.24 1.43
C ARG A 110 28.19 12.03 2.57
N ARG A 111 27.42 12.72 3.40
CA ARG A 111 27.92 13.44 4.59
C ARG A 111 28.56 12.51 5.60
N ARG A 112 27.95 11.35 5.87
CA ARG A 112 28.54 10.32 6.73
C ARG A 112 29.88 9.83 6.18
N PHE A 113 29.96 9.56 4.89
CA PHE A 113 31.20 9.13 4.25
C PHE A 113 32.32 10.18 4.39
N ASN A 114 32.04 11.44 4.08
CA ASN A 114 33.03 12.54 4.17
C ASN A 114 33.58 12.77 5.59
N LEU A 115 32.86 12.32 6.62
CA LEU A 115 33.32 12.36 8.01
C LEU A 115 34.33 11.24 8.33
N PHE A 116 34.26 10.10 7.63
CA PHE A 116 35.16 8.96 7.82
C PHE A 116 36.35 8.97 6.83
N SER A 117 36.21 9.56 5.64
CA SER A 117 37.29 9.63 4.64
C SER A 117 38.33 10.74 4.88
N LYS A 118 38.07 11.68 5.79
CA LYS A 118 39.00 12.76 6.18
C LYS A 118 39.99 12.37 7.28
N SER A 119 40.03 11.12 7.75
CA SER A 119 41.10 10.68 8.64
C SER A 119 42.38 10.48 7.84
N ASN A 120 43.13 11.57 7.63
CA ASN A 120 44.55 11.53 7.28
C ASN A 120 45.33 10.92 8.44
N ILE A 121 45.21 9.61 8.63
CA ILE A 121 46.15 8.84 9.44
C ILE A 121 47.23 8.43 8.45
N SER A 122 48.37 9.11 8.51
CA SER A 122 49.56 8.73 7.75
C SER A 122 49.80 7.23 7.93
N SER A 123 50.10 6.53 6.84
CA SER A 123 50.38 5.09 6.76
C SER A 123 51.59 4.62 7.61
N GLY A 124 52.16 5.47 8.47
CA GLY A 124 53.26 5.16 9.39
C GLY A 124 52.91 5.17 10.88
N SER A 125 51.72 5.62 11.31
CA SER A 125 51.36 5.55 12.73
C SER A 125 50.49 4.33 13.00
N LYS A 126 51.15 3.24 13.44
CA LYS A 126 50.56 2.16 14.24
C LYS A 126 49.39 2.71 15.03
N TYR A 127 48.22 2.08 14.92
CA TYR A 127 47.07 2.24 15.80
C TYR A 127 47.48 2.87 17.12
N GLN A 128 47.43 4.20 17.18
CA GLN A 128 47.42 4.86 18.45
C GLN A 128 46.06 4.44 18.96
N LYS A 129 46.07 3.41 19.81
CA LYS A 129 45.00 3.15 20.75
C LYS A 129 44.70 4.52 21.33
N LEU A 130 43.70 5.18 20.76
CA LEU A 130 42.92 6.15 21.45
C LEU A 130 42.41 5.30 22.61
N TYR A 131 43.13 5.39 23.73
CA TYR A 131 42.48 5.42 25.02
C TYR A 131 41.47 6.55 24.86
N VAL A 132 40.31 6.19 24.30
CA VAL A 132 39.08 6.94 24.47
C VAL A 132 38.97 6.93 25.98
N ASP A 133 39.32 8.05 26.59
CA ASP A 133 38.92 8.33 27.94
C ASP A 133 37.46 7.89 28.02
N LYS A 134 37.18 6.97 28.94
CA LYS A 134 35.84 6.44 29.18
C LYS A 134 35.00 7.56 29.81
N ASP A 135 34.88 8.67 29.11
CA ASP A 135 33.97 9.73 29.42
C ASP A 135 32.58 9.28 29.00
N SER A 136 31.60 9.77 29.77
CA SER A 136 30.17 9.46 29.69
C SER A 136 29.59 9.46 28.27
N THR A 137 30.20 10.20 27.35
CA THR A 137 29.80 10.32 25.94
C THR A 137 29.93 9.02 25.14
N SER A 138 30.88 8.13 25.47
CA SER A 138 31.01 6.82 24.79
C SER A 138 29.93 5.82 25.20
N LEU A 139 29.53 5.87 26.48
CA LEU A 139 28.44 5.08 27.03
C LEU A 139 27.09 5.53 26.45
N GLU A 140 26.84 6.85 26.42
CA GLU A 140 25.64 7.44 25.82
C GLU A 140 25.50 7.04 24.35
N ARG A 141 26.59 7.08 23.58
CA ARG A 141 26.54 6.70 22.16
C ARG A 141 26.21 5.22 21.96
N SER A 142 26.73 4.34 22.82
CA SER A 142 26.39 2.91 22.78
C SER A 142 24.94 2.63 23.18
N GLN A 143 24.39 3.39 24.13
CA GLN A 143 22.98 3.34 24.52
C GLN A 143 22.09 3.82 23.36
N LEU A 144 22.42 4.93 22.72
CA LEU A 144 21.68 5.45 21.56
C LEU A 144 21.62 4.44 20.40
N TYR A 145 22.69 3.69 20.15
CA TYR A 145 22.67 2.63 19.13
C TYR A 145 21.78 1.43 19.53
N ARG A 146 21.80 1.02 20.80
CA ARG A 146 20.89 -0.02 21.30
C ARG A 146 19.43 0.40 21.23
N GLU A 147 19.15 1.64 21.64
CA GLU A 147 17.80 2.22 21.58
C GLU A 147 17.32 2.35 20.13
N LYS A 148 18.18 2.78 19.21
CA LYS A 148 17.87 2.81 17.78
C LYS A 148 17.51 1.43 17.23
N ASN A 149 18.28 0.40 17.57
CA ASN A 149 18.00 -0.96 17.08
C ASN A 149 16.70 -1.51 17.68
N SER A 150 16.45 -1.26 18.97
CA SER A 150 15.18 -1.61 19.62
C SER A 150 13.99 -0.87 18.99
N LEU A 151 14.18 0.39 18.58
CA LEU A 151 13.16 1.16 17.86
C LEU A 151 12.87 0.58 16.47
N ILE A 152 13.90 0.17 15.73
CA ILE A 152 13.75 -0.49 14.41
C ILE A 152 12.95 -1.79 14.56
N GLU A 153 13.28 -2.61 15.55
CA GLU A 153 12.55 -3.84 15.85
C GLU A 153 11.10 -3.56 16.25
N SER A 154 10.88 -2.54 17.07
CA SER A 154 9.54 -2.10 17.47
C SER A 154 8.71 -1.63 16.27
N ILE A 155 9.30 -0.88 15.33
CA ILE A 155 8.65 -0.45 14.09
C ILE A 155 8.30 -1.66 13.22
N SER A 156 9.21 -2.62 13.09
CA SER A 156 8.95 -3.87 12.36
C SER A 156 7.77 -4.64 12.94
N ASN A 157 7.70 -4.74 14.28
CA ASN A 157 6.60 -5.40 14.97
C ASN A 157 5.27 -4.65 14.77
N ILE A 158 5.28 -3.32 14.80
CA ILE A 158 4.09 -2.50 14.52
C ILE A 158 3.61 -2.72 13.08
N SER A 159 4.51 -2.73 12.09
CA SER A 159 4.15 -3.00 10.69
C SER A 159 3.49 -4.37 10.53
N SER A 160 4.03 -5.41 11.18
CA SER A 160 3.43 -6.76 11.17
C SER A 160 2.01 -6.77 11.78
N VAL A 161 1.80 -6.04 12.89
CA VAL A 161 0.46 -5.90 13.50
C VAL A 161 -0.50 -5.15 12.58
N ILE A 162 -0.04 -4.10 11.88
CA ILE A 162 -0.86 -3.37 10.91
C ILE A 162 -1.27 -4.29 9.75
N ASP A 163 -0.36 -5.10 9.21
CA ASP A 163 -0.65 -6.05 8.15
C ASP A 163 -1.70 -7.09 8.59
N GLN A 164 -1.57 -7.61 9.81
CA GLN A 164 -2.56 -8.51 10.40
C GLN A 164 -3.93 -7.83 10.58
N ALA A 165 -3.94 -6.56 11.00
CA ALA A 165 -5.17 -5.79 11.15
C ALA A 165 -5.86 -5.53 9.81
N ILE A 166 -5.10 -5.23 8.75
CA ILE A 166 -5.62 -5.07 7.38
C ILE A 166 -6.25 -6.38 6.89
N ASN A 167 -5.56 -7.51 7.05
CA ASN A 167 -6.05 -8.82 6.66
C ASN A 167 -7.34 -9.19 7.42
N THR A 168 -7.37 -8.91 8.72
CA THR A 168 -8.55 -9.15 9.56
C THR A 168 -9.72 -8.27 9.13
N SER A 169 -9.46 -6.99 8.85
CA SER A 169 -10.48 -6.04 8.36
C SER A 169 -11.08 -6.49 7.01
N GLN A 170 -10.25 -6.95 6.08
CA GLN A 170 -10.71 -7.51 4.80
C GLN A 170 -11.56 -8.76 5.01
N SER A 171 -11.15 -9.67 5.89
CA SER A 171 -11.92 -10.87 6.25
C SER A 171 -13.28 -10.52 6.84
N LEU A 172 -13.33 -9.59 7.80
CA LEU A 172 -14.59 -9.10 8.39
C LEU A 172 -15.50 -8.45 7.35
N ASN A 173 -14.95 -7.68 6.42
CA ASN A 173 -15.73 -7.07 5.35
C ASN A 173 -16.32 -8.13 4.40
N ASN A 174 -15.58 -9.20 4.12
CA ASN A 174 -16.09 -10.33 3.36
C ASN A 174 -17.22 -11.06 4.11
N GLN A 175 -17.02 -11.34 5.41
CA GLN A 175 -18.06 -11.93 6.26
C GLN A 175 -19.32 -11.07 6.30
N LYS A 176 -19.19 -9.74 6.39
CA LYS A 176 -20.32 -8.79 6.32
C LYS A 176 -21.08 -8.89 5.00
N ARG A 177 -20.39 -9.02 3.86
CA ARG A 177 -21.03 -9.22 2.55
C ARG A 177 -21.80 -10.54 2.49
N ILE A 178 -21.20 -11.63 2.99
CA ILE A 178 -21.84 -12.94 3.07
C ILE A 178 -23.10 -12.85 3.94
N LEU A 179 -23.02 -12.23 5.12
CA LEU A 179 -24.15 -12.09 6.01
C LEU A 179 -25.29 -11.27 5.38
N LYS A 180 -24.95 -10.19 4.66
CA LYS A 180 -25.94 -9.40 3.90
C LYS A 180 -26.64 -10.25 2.85
N HIS A 181 -25.87 -11.04 2.09
CA HIS A 181 -26.42 -11.94 1.07
C HIS A 181 -27.33 -13.02 1.68
N VAL A 182 -26.93 -13.62 2.81
CA VAL A 182 -27.76 -14.57 3.55
C VAL A 182 -29.05 -13.91 4.01
N LEU A 183 -28.99 -12.71 4.59
CA LEU A 183 -30.15 -11.98 5.07
C LEU A 183 -31.13 -11.62 3.93
N ASP A 184 -30.62 -11.20 2.77
CA ASP A 184 -31.43 -10.93 1.59
C ASP A 184 -32.10 -12.21 1.06
N LYS A 185 -31.38 -13.34 1.03
CA LYS A 185 -31.93 -14.65 0.65
C LYS A 185 -33.00 -15.14 1.64
N THR A 186 -32.81 -14.95 2.94
CA THR A 186 -33.81 -15.30 3.95
C THR A 186 -35.06 -14.41 3.81
N ARG A 187 -34.91 -13.12 3.52
CA ARG A 187 -36.04 -12.21 3.27
C ARG A 187 -36.85 -12.63 2.04
N THR A 188 -36.18 -13.01 0.94
CA THR A 188 -36.88 -13.47 -0.27
C THR A 188 -37.59 -14.80 -0.04
N MET A 189 -36.95 -15.75 0.65
CA MET A 189 -37.58 -17.02 1.04
C MET A 189 -38.81 -16.79 1.93
N ARG A 190 -38.72 -15.90 2.93
CA ARG A 190 -39.86 -15.57 3.80
C ARG A 190 -41.02 -14.96 3.02
N LYS A 191 -40.76 -14.08 2.05
CA LYS A 191 -41.82 -13.53 1.18
C LYS A 191 -42.47 -14.62 0.32
N LYS A 192 -41.66 -15.51 -0.26
CA LYS A 192 -42.15 -16.62 -1.09
C LYS A 192 -42.99 -17.61 -0.28
N SER A 193 -42.52 -18.05 0.87
CA SER A 193 -43.26 -18.99 1.73
C SER A 193 -44.56 -18.39 2.27
N ILE A 194 -44.56 -17.12 2.69
CA ILE A 194 -45.79 -16.43 3.10
C ILE A 194 -46.79 -16.37 1.93
N SER A 195 -46.32 -16.07 0.71
CA SER A 195 -47.19 -16.02 -0.47
C SER A 195 -47.80 -17.39 -0.82
N GLU A 196 -47.03 -18.47 -0.67
CA GLU A 196 -47.50 -19.84 -0.91
C GLU A 196 -48.51 -20.26 0.16
N ILE A 197 -48.28 -19.93 1.43
CA ILE A 197 -49.23 -20.17 2.53
C ILE A 197 -50.54 -19.40 2.30
N GLN A 198 -50.46 -18.13 1.87
CA GLN A 198 -51.64 -17.33 1.54
C GLN A 198 -52.43 -17.93 0.38
N SER A 199 -51.74 -18.40 -0.67
CA SER A 199 -52.37 -19.07 -1.81
C SER A 199 -53.10 -20.36 -1.39
N ILE A 200 -52.47 -21.18 -0.55
CA ILE A 200 -53.08 -22.41 -0.01
C ILE A 200 -54.30 -22.07 0.85
N ALA A 201 -54.21 -21.07 1.72
CA ALA A 201 -55.32 -20.63 2.56
C ALA A 201 -56.52 -20.16 1.71
N ILE A 202 -56.28 -19.36 0.66
CA ILE A 202 -57.32 -18.91 -0.28
C ILE A 202 -57.95 -20.12 -1.00
N SER A 203 -57.16 -21.10 -1.41
CA SER A 203 -57.66 -22.33 -2.04
C SER A 203 -58.57 -23.14 -1.11
N ILE A 204 -58.18 -23.30 0.17
CA ILE A 204 -58.98 -23.99 1.19
C ILE A 204 -60.31 -23.25 1.43
N ILE A 205 -60.27 -21.92 1.54
CA ILE A 205 -61.47 -21.09 1.74
C ILE A 205 -62.44 -21.24 0.54
N ASN A 206 -61.92 -21.17 -0.68
CA ASN A 206 -62.72 -21.36 -1.89
C ASN A 206 -63.32 -22.76 -1.99
N LEU A 207 -62.57 -23.80 -1.59
CA LEU A 207 -63.07 -25.17 -1.56
C LEU A 207 -64.23 -25.31 -0.56
N LYS A 208 -64.08 -24.74 0.64
CA LYS A 208 -65.12 -24.76 1.68
C LYS A 208 -66.38 -24.01 1.25
N MET A 209 -66.25 -22.86 0.57
CA MET A 209 -67.36 -22.13 -0.03
C MET A 209 -68.12 -22.98 -1.05
N LYS A 210 -67.41 -23.64 -1.97
CA LYS A 210 -68.04 -24.53 -2.97
C LYS A 210 -68.77 -25.69 -2.31
N GLN A 211 -68.18 -26.31 -1.29
CA GLN A 211 -68.84 -27.39 -0.54
C GLN A 211 -70.11 -26.90 0.17
N ASN A 212 -70.07 -25.73 0.79
CA ASN A 212 -71.26 -25.14 1.42
C ASN A 212 -72.39 -24.88 0.41
N VAL A 213 -72.07 -24.42 -0.81
CA VAL A 213 -73.05 -24.24 -1.88
C VAL A 213 -73.68 -25.58 -2.28
N VAL A 214 -72.87 -26.64 -2.44
CA VAL A 214 -73.38 -27.98 -2.77
C VAL A 214 -74.30 -28.51 -1.66
N ILE A 215 -73.93 -28.34 -0.39
CA ILE A 215 -74.76 -28.74 0.75
C ILE A 215 -76.07 -27.95 0.77
N ALA A 216 -76.03 -26.65 0.54
CA ALA A 216 -77.23 -25.82 0.47
C ALA A 216 -78.17 -26.27 -0.66
N ILE A 217 -77.63 -26.56 -1.85
CA ILE A 217 -78.42 -27.09 -2.98
C ILE A 217 -79.04 -28.45 -2.60
N ALA A 218 -78.28 -29.34 -1.96
CA ALA A 218 -78.78 -30.64 -1.52
C ALA A 218 -79.89 -30.53 -0.46
N LEU A 219 -79.79 -29.54 0.45
CA LEU A 219 -80.84 -29.27 1.43
C LEU A 219 -82.10 -28.71 0.77
N ILE A 220 -81.95 -27.78 -0.19
CA ILE A 220 -83.09 -27.21 -0.93
C ILE A 220 -83.80 -28.31 -1.74
N SER A 221 -83.05 -29.18 -2.42
CA SER A 221 -83.64 -30.28 -3.18
C SER A 221 -84.34 -31.30 -2.28
N LEU A 222 -83.78 -31.61 -1.09
CA LEU A 222 -84.44 -32.44 -0.09
C LEU A 222 -85.78 -31.83 0.36
N ILE A 223 -85.80 -30.53 0.67
CA ILE A 223 -87.03 -29.83 1.07
C ILE A 223 -88.08 -29.87 -0.04
N ALA A 224 -87.66 -29.64 -1.30
CA ALA A 224 -88.56 -29.71 -2.46
C ALA A 224 -89.17 -31.10 -2.64
N ILE A 225 -88.39 -32.17 -2.47
CA ILE A 225 -88.88 -33.55 -2.54
C ILE A 225 -89.90 -33.83 -1.43
N VAL A 226 -89.61 -33.44 -0.18
CA VAL A 226 -90.53 -33.62 0.95
C VAL A 226 -91.84 -32.86 0.71
N TYR A 227 -91.79 -31.66 0.14
CA TYR A 227 -93.00 -30.90 -0.20
C TYR A 227 -93.81 -31.55 -1.32
N PHE A 228 -93.16 -32.15 -2.33
CA PHE A 228 -93.86 -32.78 -3.46
C PHE A 228 -94.54 -34.11 -3.11
N ILE A 229 -94.00 -34.84 -2.14
CA ILE A 229 -94.59 -36.11 -1.65
C ILE A 229 -95.78 -35.87 -0.70
N ARG A 230 -95.85 -34.68 -0.10
CA ARG A 230 -96.85 -34.30 0.90
C ARG A 230 -98.07 -33.66 0.25
#